data_AF-A0A920EZT5-F1
#
_entry.id   AF-A0A920EZT5-F1
#
_cell.length_a   1.000
_cell.length_b   1.000
_cell.length_c   1.000
_cell.angle_alpha   90.00
_cell.angle_beta   90.00
_cell.angle_gamma   90.00
#
_symmetry.space_group_name_H-M   'P 1'
#
loop_
_entity.id
_entity.type
_entity.pdbx_description
1 polymer ?
#
loop_
_entity_poly.entity_id
_entity_poly.type
_entity_poly.pdbx_seq_one_letter_code
_entity_poly.pdbx_strand_id
1 'polypeptide(L)'
;MSQTILPNPREAWLLFAVAEIKPIFSEKGYFLPAVRVSCAFPRGSGRSTVVGQCWGTSCSADGVNEIFITPKYDKAIDILDTLTHELVHAVDNCEHKHGPEFKKIALSIGLEGKMIQHRPDPN
;
A
#
# COMPACT_ATOMS: atom_id res chain seq x y z
N MET A 1 -3.34 -26.23 -21.21
CA MET A 1 -2.57 -24.98 -21.36
C MET A 1 -3.02 -24.06 -20.25
N SER A 2 -2.15 -23.73 -19.29
CA SER A 2 -2.48 -22.76 -18.25
C SER A 2 -2.54 -21.39 -18.92
N GLN A 3 -3.70 -20.74 -18.94
CA GLN A 3 -3.78 -19.38 -19.45
C GLN A 3 -3.05 -18.47 -18.46
N THR A 4 -1.99 -17.82 -18.91
CA THR A 4 -1.37 -16.72 -18.18
C THR A 4 -2.35 -15.55 -18.22
N ILE A 5 -3.18 -15.40 -17.19
CA ILE A 5 -3.96 -14.18 -17.03
C ILE A 5 -2.97 -13.07 -16.75
N LEU A 6 -2.75 -12.22 -17.75
CA LEU A 6 -2.00 -11.00 -17.54
C LEU A 6 -2.81 -10.14 -16.56
N PRO A 7 -2.20 -9.67 -15.45
CA PRO A 7 -2.87 -8.72 -14.57
C PRO A 7 -3.31 -7.50 -15.40
N ASN A 8 -4.45 -6.91 -15.05
CA ASN A 8 -4.87 -5.63 -15.62
C ASN A 8 -3.70 -4.63 -15.52
N PRO A 9 -3.47 -3.79 -16.54
CA PRO A 9 -2.33 -2.86 -16.58
C PRO A 9 -2.08 -2.08 -15.29
N ARG A 10 -3.14 -1.72 -14.53
CA ARG A 10 -2.99 -1.01 -13.25
C ARG A 10 -2.43 -1.90 -12.15
N GLU A 11 -2.99 -3.09 -11.95
CA GLU A 11 -2.49 -4.07 -10.99
C GLU A 11 -1.07 -4.53 -11.35
N ALA A 12 -0.78 -4.71 -12.64
CA ALA A 12 0.55 -5.03 -13.12
C ALA A 12 1.55 -3.93 -12.72
N TRP A 13 1.21 -2.67 -12.98
CA TRP A 13 2.04 -1.53 -12.60
C TRP A 13 2.24 -1.43 -11.07
N LEU A 14 1.18 -1.64 -10.28
CA LEU A 14 1.28 -1.66 -8.81
C LEU A 14 2.20 -2.78 -8.32
N LEU A 15 2.11 -3.98 -8.91
CA LEU A 15 2.99 -5.10 -8.58
C LEU A 15 4.46 -4.80 -8.90
N PHE A 16 4.74 -4.16 -10.05
CA PHE A 16 6.09 -3.67 -10.36
C PHE A 16 6.55 -2.62 -9.34
N ALA A 17 5.71 -1.65 -9.00
CA ALA A 17 6.04 -0.66 -7.98
C ALA A 17 6.37 -1.29 -6.62
N VAL A 18 5.61 -2.29 -6.16
CA VAL A 18 5.93 -3.04 -4.93
C VAL A 18 7.31 -3.68 -5.01
N ALA A 19 7.66 -4.28 -6.15
CA ALA A 19 8.97 -4.91 -6.34
C ALA A 19 10.11 -3.88 -6.25
N GLU A 20 9.93 -2.69 -6.82
CA GLU A 20 10.93 -1.60 -6.77
C GLU A 20 11.02 -0.92 -5.40
N ILE A 21 9.93 -0.86 -4.64
CA ILE A 21 9.89 -0.27 -3.30
C ILE A 21 10.47 -1.22 -2.24
N LYS A 22 10.32 -2.53 -2.41
CA LYS A 22 10.75 -3.55 -1.44
C LYS A 22 12.22 -3.44 -0.98
N PRO A 23 13.20 -3.13 -1.85
CA PRO A 23 14.58 -2.89 -1.43
C PRO A 23 14.72 -1.76 -0.39
N ILE A 24 13.93 -0.68 -0.50
CA ILE A 24 13.98 0.45 0.43
C ILE A 24 13.63 0.00 1.86
N PHE A 25 12.62 -0.86 2.02
CA PHE A 25 12.28 -1.45 3.32
C PHE A 25 13.41 -2.35 3.83
N SER A 26 13.96 -3.17 2.94
CA SER A 26 15.01 -4.15 3.27
C SER A 26 16.31 -3.46 3.73
N GLU A 27 16.70 -2.35 3.08
CA GLU A 27 17.85 -1.52 3.45
C GLU A 27 17.72 -0.90 4.84
N LYS A 28 16.49 -0.67 5.31
CA LYS A 28 16.20 -0.16 6.66
C LYS A 28 15.97 -1.27 7.69
N GLY A 29 16.13 -2.53 7.29
CA GLY A 29 16.01 -3.69 8.18
C GLY A 29 14.58 -4.19 8.38
N TYR A 30 13.63 -3.78 7.53
CA TYR A 30 12.25 -4.27 7.59
C TYR A 30 11.99 -5.35 6.55
N PHE A 31 11.29 -6.40 6.97
CA PHE A 31 10.78 -7.41 6.06
C PHE A 31 9.42 -6.95 5.50
N LEU A 32 9.35 -6.73 4.19
CA LEU A 32 8.09 -6.50 3.50
C LEU A 32 7.52 -7.85 3.03
N PRO A 33 6.35 -8.29 3.56
CA PRO A 33 5.76 -9.56 3.16
C PRO A 33 5.29 -9.53 1.70
N ALA A 34 4.94 -10.71 1.17
CA ALA A 34 4.17 -10.75 -0.06
C ALA A 34 2.81 -10.09 0.18
N VAL A 35 2.35 -9.28 -0.78
CA VAL A 35 1.08 -8.57 -0.72
C VAL A 35 0.31 -8.75 -2.02
N ARG A 36 -1.01 -8.70 -1.96
CA ARG A 36 -1.85 -8.49 -3.14
C ARG A 36 -2.25 -7.04 -3.22
N VAL A 37 -2.09 -6.44 -4.40
CA VAL A 37 -2.43 -5.05 -4.66
C VAL A 37 -3.50 -4.99 -5.74
N SER A 38 -4.54 -4.21 -5.51
CA SER A 38 -5.67 -4.03 -6.43
C SER A 38 -5.99 -2.56 -6.63
N CYS A 39 -6.32 -2.17 -7.87
CA CYS A 39 -6.84 -0.84 -8.15
C CYS A 39 -8.37 -0.86 -7.97
N ALA A 40 -8.83 -0.57 -6.77
CA ALA A 40 -10.25 -0.57 -6.42
C ALA A 40 -10.54 0.41 -5.29
N PHE A 41 -11.82 0.69 -5.09
CA PHE A 41 -12.27 1.61 -4.05
C PHE A 41 -12.04 1.00 -2.65
N PRO A 42 -11.26 1.66 -1.77
CA PRO A 42 -11.14 1.24 -0.38
C PRO A 42 -12.50 1.20 0.34
N ARG A 43 -12.63 0.41 1.40
CA ARG A 43 -13.88 0.30 2.14
C ARG A 43 -14.27 1.66 2.74
N GLY A 44 -15.49 2.11 2.44
CA GLY A 44 -16.02 3.39 2.91
C GLY A 44 -15.58 4.61 2.10
N SER A 45 -14.87 4.43 0.98
CA SER A 45 -14.40 5.53 0.10
C SER A 45 -15.49 6.29 -0.67
N GLY A 46 -16.75 5.85 -0.59
CA GLY A 46 -17.90 6.56 -1.16
C GLY A 46 -18.25 7.87 -0.44
N ARG A 47 -17.92 8.00 0.85
CA ARG A 47 -18.10 9.23 1.66
C ARG A 47 -16.81 9.73 2.31
N SER A 48 -15.73 8.96 2.24
CA SER A 48 -14.46 9.28 2.86
C SER A 48 -13.40 9.63 1.83
N THR A 49 -12.40 10.38 2.28
CA THR A 49 -11.18 10.72 1.53
C THR A 49 -10.13 9.61 1.58
N VAL A 50 -10.53 8.36 1.82
CA VAL A 50 -9.58 7.23 1.91
C VAL A 50 -9.13 6.86 0.50
N VAL A 51 -7.82 6.97 0.26
CA VAL A 51 -7.20 6.78 -1.05
C VAL A 51 -6.41 5.47 -1.16
N GLY A 52 -5.98 4.92 -0.03
CA GLY A 52 -5.34 3.61 0.10
C GLY A 52 -5.89 2.86 1.32
N GLN A 53 -5.80 1.52 1.31
CA GLN A 53 -6.12 0.71 2.47
C GLN A 53 -5.45 -0.66 2.40
N CYS A 54 -4.69 -0.99 3.45
CA CYS A 54 -4.18 -2.32 3.74
C CYS A 54 -5.13 -3.09 4.67
N TRP A 55 -5.32 -4.37 4.38
CA TRP A 55 -6.00 -5.33 5.23
C TRP A 55 -5.00 -6.40 5.69
N GLY A 56 -5.01 -6.67 6.99
CA GLY A 56 -4.18 -7.70 7.61
C GLY A 56 -4.47 -9.10 7.06
N THR A 57 -3.53 -10.02 7.25
CA THR A 57 -3.60 -11.41 6.80
C THR A 57 -4.84 -12.15 7.28
N SER A 58 -5.42 -11.76 8.43
CA SER A 58 -6.66 -12.31 8.97
C SER A 58 -7.89 -12.07 8.08
N CYS A 59 -7.80 -11.15 7.12
CA CYS A 59 -8.87 -10.82 6.18
C CYS A 59 -8.77 -11.60 4.85
N SER A 60 -7.75 -12.44 4.69
CA SER A 60 -7.54 -13.25 3.47
C SER A 60 -7.43 -14.73 3.83
N ALA A 61 -8.07 -15.59 3.02
CA ALA A 61 -8.17 -17.02 3.32
C ALA A 61 -6.80 -17.74 3.33
N ASP A 62 -5.84 -17.24 2.56
CA ASP A 62 -4.49 -17.77 2.48
C ASP A 62 -3.44 -16.92 3.23
N GLY A 63 -3.90 -15.98 4.08
CA GLY A 63 -3.03 -15.25 4.97
C GLY A 63 -2.10 -14.24 4.28
N VAL A 64 -2.54 -13.64 3.17
CA VAL A 64 -1.81 -12.58 2.46
C VAL A 64 -2.47 -11.22 2.73
N ASN A 65 -1.68 -10.17 2.93
CA ASN A 65 -2.21 -8.82 3.05
C ASN A 65 -2.84 -8.35 1.75
N GLU A 66 -4.03 -7.74 1.84
CA GLU A 66 -4.77 -7.20 0.70
C GLU A 66 -4.70 -5.66 0.72
N ILE A 67 -4.09 -5.05 -0.29
CA ILE A 67 -3.93 -3.61 -0.43
C ILE A 67 -4.79 -3.09 -1.58
N PHE A 68 -5.56 -2.05 -1.30
CA PHE A 68 -6.41 -1.37 -2.26
C PHE A 68 -5.93 0.06 -2.47
N ILE A 69 -5.72 0.44 -3.73
CA ILE A 69 -5.43 1.81 -4.13
C ILE A 69 -6.58 2.33 -4.97
N THR A 70 -7.10 3.50 -4.60
CA THR A 70 -8.28 4.08 -5.25
C THR A 70 -8.03 4.38 -6.72
N PRO A 71 -9.00 4.13 -7.62
CA PRO A 71 -8.88 4.50 -9.03
C PRO A 71 -9.12 5.99 -9.30
N LYS A 72 -9.36 6.81 -8.26
CA LYS A 72 -9.68 8.25 -8.39
C LYS A 72 -8.48 9.12 -8.79
N TYR A 73 -7.26 8.62 -8.61
CA TYR A 73 -6.02 9.34 -8.94
C TYR A 73 -5.25 8.57 -10.00
N ASP A 74 -4.50 9.30 -10.82
CA ASP A 74 -3.74 8.80 -11.96
C ASP A 74 -2.27 9.25 -11.93
N LYS A 75 -1.94 10.30 -11.17
CA LYS A 75 -0.57 10.79 -11.00
C LYS A 75 0.28 9.75 -10.26
N ALA A 76 1.28 9.23 -10.96
CA ALA A 76 2.10 8.12 -10.48
C ALA A 76 2.73 8.35 -9.11
N ILE A 77 3.26 9.56 -8.84
CA ILE A 77 3.91 9.85 -7.55
C ILE A 77 2.93 9.77 -6.37
N ASP A 78 1.71 10.29 -6.54
CA ASP A 78 0.69 10.26 -5.49
C ASP A 78 0.21 8.82 -5.21
N ILE A 79 0.18 7.99 -6.26
CA ILE A 79 -0.11 6.56 -6.16
C ILE A 79 1.03 5.83 -5.44
N LEU A 80 2.30 6.14 -5.75
CA LEU A 80 3.46 5.55 -5.09
C LEU A 80 3.52 5.95 -3.61
N ASP A 81 3.23 7.19 -3.27
CA ASP A 81 3.18 7.66 -1.88
C ASP A 81 2.09 6.90 -1.11
N THR A 82 0.91 6.78 -1.69
CA THR A 82 -0.20 6.01 -1.10
C THR A 82 0.18 4.54 -0.95
N LEU A 83 0.73 3.92 -1.98
CA LEU A 83 1.14 2.52 -1.95
C LEU A 83 2.19 2.28 -0.87
N THR A 84 3.21 3.13 -0.80
CA THR A 84 4.28 3.04 0.20
C THR A 84 3.73 3.17 1.61
N HIS A 85 2.78 4.10 1.83
CA HIS A 85 2.06 4.22 3.09
C HIS A 85 1.35 2.91 3.48
N GLU A 86 0.64 2.28 2.54
CA GLU A 86 -0.07 1.01 2.81
C GLU A 86 0.88 -0.19 2.98
N LEU A 87 2.05 -0.17 2.34
CA LEU A 87 3.10 -1.18 2.56
C LEU A 87 3.68 -1.10 3.97
N VAL A 88 3.76 0.09 4.59
CA VAL A 88 4.13 0.21 6.02
C VAL A 88 3.14 -0.54 6.92
N HIS A 89 1.83 -0.44 6.64
CA HIS A 89 0.83 -1.26 7.35
C HIS A 89 0.97 -2.75 7.08
N ALA A 90 1.54 -3.16 5.93
CA ALA A 90 1.77 -4.57 5.66
C ALA A 90 2.95 -5.13 6.48
N VAL A 91 3.98 -4.32 6.76
CA VAL A 91 5.18 -4.74 7.52
C VAL A 91 4.82 -5.25 8.92
N ASP A 92 3.88 -4.61 9.61
CA ASP A 92 3.42 -5.00 10.94
C ASP A 92 2.01 -5.63 10.93
N ASN A 93 1.54 -6.06 9.75
CA ASN A 93 0.23 -6.68 9.57
C ASN A 93 -0.96 -5.86 10.15
N CYS A 94 -0.90 -4.54 10.01
CA CYS A 94 -1.91 -3.57 10.43
C CYS A 94 -2.12 -3.50 11.95
N GLU A 95 -1.16 -3.96 12.76
CA GLU A 95 -1.27 -4.00 14.22
C GLU A 95 -1.28 -2.60 14.84
N HIS A 96 -0.36 -1.73 14.42
CA HIS A 96 -0.13 -0.45 15.11
C HIS A 96 -0.89 0.73 14.51
N LYS A 97 -1.70 0.51 13.46
CA LYS A 97 -2.41 1.57 12.72
C LYS A 97 -1.44 2.72 12.42
N HIS A 98 -1.74 3.95 12.82
CA HIS A 98 -0.86 5.12 12.67
C HIS A 98 -0.11 5.47 13.95
N GLY A 99 0.23 4.46 14.76
CA GLY A 99 0.92 4.60 16.03
C GLY A 99 2.43 4.86 15.90
N PRO A 100 3.16 4.85 17.03
CA PRO A 100 4.59 5.14 17.06
C PRO A 100 5.44 4.22 16.16
N GLU A 101 5.14 2.92 16.12
CA GLU A 101 5.90 1.97 15.29
C GLU A 101 5.68 2.22 13.80
N PHE A 102 4.43 2.45 13.37
CA PHE A 102 4.12 2.88 12.00
C PHE A 102 4.92 4.12 11.62
N LYS A 103 4.90 5.16 12.48
CA LYS A 103 5.60 6.41 12.22
C LYS A 103 7.12 6.20 12.12
N LYS A 104 7.69 5.35 12.96
CA LYS A 104 9.11 5.00 12.93
C LYS A 104 9.50 4.33 11.61
N ILE A 105 8.73 3.35 11.16
CA ILE A 105 8.96 2.67 9.87
C ILE A 105 8.83 3.68 8.73
N ALA A 106 7.70 4.40 8.66
CA ALA A 106 7.39 5.36 7.61
C ALA A 106 8.49 6.43 7.44
N LEU A 107 8.93 7.06 8.55
CA LEU A 107 10.00 8.06 8.50
C LEU A 107 11.34 7.46 8.08
N SER A 108 11.65 6.24 8.51
CA SER A 108 12.94 5.61 8.19
C SER A 108 13.10 5.26 6.71
N ILE A 109 11.99 5.00 6.01
CA ILE A 109 11.95 4.75 4.56
C ILE A 109 11.74 6.03 3.73
N GLY A 110 11.70 7.19 4.37
CA GLY A 110 11.66 8.49 3.69
C GLY A 110 10.26 9.07 3.43
N LEU A 111 9.19 8.51 4.02
CA LEU A 111 7.89 9.18 3.97
C LEU A 111 7.91 10.45 4.85
N GLU A 112 7.31 11.52 4.35
CA GLU A 112 7.23 12.81 5.04
C GLU A 112 5.78 13.20 5.35
N GLY A 113 5.60 14.27 6.14
CA GLY A 113 4.27 14.82 6.46
C GLY A 113 3.50 14.09 7.57
N LYS A 114 2.17 14.20 7.54
CA LYS A 114 1.29 13.66 8.59
C LYS A 114 0.94 12.19 8.30
N MET A 115 1.46 11.30 9.13
CA MET A 115 1.19 9.85 9.11
C MET A 115 -0.22 9.52 9.63
N ILE A 116 -1.29 9.86 8.92
CA ILE A 116 -2.69 9.62 9.36
C ILE A 116 -3.55 9.01 8.25
N GLN A 117 -3.62 9.65 7.11
CA GLN A 117 -4.22 9.17 5.87
C GLN A 117 -3.49 9.98 4.81
N HIS A 118 -2.77 9.30 3.91
CA HIS A 118 -2.17 10.01 2.80
C HIS A 118 -3.29 10.70 2.02
N ARG A 119 -3.10 11.98 1.73
CA ARG A 119 -3.94 12.74 0.82
C ARG A 119 -2.99 13.28 -0.25
N PRO A 120 -3.23 12.98 -1.53
CA PRO A 120 -2.60 13.74 -2.59
C PRO A 120 -2.93 15.22 -2.40
N ASP A 121 -1.94 16.09 -2.58
CA ASP A 121 -2.14 17.53 -2.55
C ASP A 121 -3.22 17.89 -3.60
N PRO A 122 -4.31 18.61 -3.25
CA PRO A 122 -5.36 18.97 -4.19
C PRO A 122 -4.93 19.87 -5.36
N ASN A 123 -3.65 20.26 -5.44
CA ASN A 123 -3.14 21.51 -6.03
C ASN A 123 -3.40 22.73 -5.14
#